data_AF-A0A3N5MH48-F1
#
_entry.id   AF-A0A3N5MH48-F1
#
_cell.length_a   1.000
_cell.length_b   1.000
_cell.length_c   1.000
_cell.angle_alpha   90.00
_cell.angle_beta   90.00
_cell.angle_gamma   90.00
#
_symmetry.space_group_name_H-M   'P 1'
#
loop_
_entity.id
_entity.type
_entity.pdbx_description
1 polymer ?
#
loop_
_entity_poly.entity_id
_entity_poly.type
_entity_poly.pdbx_seq_one_letter_code
_entity_poly.pdbx_strand_id
1 'polypeptide(L)'
;RPYPKDLGIDLLVLKEKRRRREPALEYDTSRQASSTPDEITYDPRGNFRIGIEGDRIVAVIHGKAIKGVRWQDVLSTLISDGDVSLLDHAGYLGRELYKAELAIRYGRSFEQDGEF
;
A
#
# COMPACT_ATOMS: atom_id res chain seq x y z
N ARG A 1 -24.68 -28.99 26.22
CA ARG A 1 -23.33 -28.40 26.11
C ARG A 1 -23.49 -26.96 25.64
N PRO A 2 -23.13 -25.94 26.43
CA PRO A 2 -23.17 -24.58 25.91
C PRO A 2 -22.06 -24.45 24.87
N TYR A 3 -22.40 -24.01 23.68
CA TYR A 3 -21.44 -23.66 22.66
C TYR A 3 -20.64 -22.47 23.17
N PRO A 4 -19.29 -22.46 23.07
CA PRO A 4 -18.48 -21.33 23.48
C PRO A 4 -18.62 -20.23 22.43
N LYS A 5 -19.76 -19.53 22.47
CA LYS A 5 -19.87 -18.20 21.88
C LYS A 5 -19.30 -17.25 22.94
N ASP A 6 -18.39 -16.38 22.54
CA ASP A 6 -17.74 -15.35 23.36
C ASP A 6 -16.38 -15.74 23.99
N LEU A 7 -15.45 -16.28 23.17
CA LEU A 7 -14.04 -16.40 23.56
C LEU A 7 -13.31 -15.04 23.66
N GLY A 8 -13.94 -13.92 23.26
CA GLY A 8 -13.32 -12.59 23.25
C GLY A 8 -12.22 -12.39 22.21
N ILE A 9 -11.94 -13.40 21.37
CA ILE A 9 -10.93 -13.34 20.31
C ILE A 9 -11.63 -13.14 18.97
N ASP A 10 -11.44 -11.98 18.34
CA ASP A 10 -11.88 -11.74 16.97
C ASP A 10 -10.88 -12.41 16.01
N LEU A 11 -11.21 -13.62 15.53
CA LEU A 11 -10.38 -14.37 14.57
C LEU A 11 -10.28 -13.66 13.19
N LEU A 12 -11.11 -12.65 12.94
CA LEU A 12 -11.14 -11.89 11.69
C LEU A 12 -11.08 -10.38 11.95
N VAL A 13 -9.88 -9.82 11.91
CA VAL A 13 -9.60 -8.38 12.14
C VAL A 13 -10.30 -7.46 11.12
N LEU A 14 -10.62 -7.97 9.93
CA LEU A 14 -11.27 -7.23 8.83
C LEU A 14 -12.79 -7.46 8.75
N LYS A 15 -13.42 -7.99 9.80
CA LYS A 15 -14.84 -8.35 9.75
C LYS A 15 -15.74 -7.11 9.70
N GLU A 16 -16.51 -6.99 8.63
CA GLU A 16 -17.65 -6.07 8.56
C GLU A 16 -18.96 -6.85 8.75
N LYS A 17 -19.75 -6.53 9.79
CA LYS A 17 -21.01 -7.25 10.08
C LYS A 17 -22.14 -6.91 9.09
N ARG A 18 -22.18 -5.67 8.60
CA ARG A 18 -23.15 -5.17 7.61
C ARG A 18 -22.48 -4.08 6.79
N ARG A 19 -22.54 -4.17 5.46
CA ARG A 19 -22.06 -3.12 4.57
C ARG A 19 -22.80 -1.82 4.84
N ARG A 20 -22.08 -0.74 5.08
CA ARG A 20 -22.66 0.60 5.12
C ARG A 20 -23.14 0.99 3.72
N ARG A 21 -24.30 1.66 3.64
CA ARG A 21 -24.78 2.31 2.41
C ARG A 21 -24.45 3.79 2.53
N GLU A 22 -23.32 4.19 1.98
CA GLU A 22 -22.97 5.60 1.89
C GLU A 22 -23.89 6.31 0.88
N PRO A 23 -24.19 7.60 1.08
CA PRO A 23 -24.93 8.38 0.10
C PRO A 23 -24.18 8.41 -1.24
N ALA A 24 -24.93 8.51 -2.34
CA ALA A 24 -24.32 8.67 -3.66
C ALA A 24 -23.51 9.97 -3.71
N LEU A 25 -22.35 9.91 -4.38
CA LEU A 25 -21.58 11.12 -4.69
C LEU A 25 -22.31 11.93 -5.76
N GLU A 26 -22.34 13.25 -5.62
CA GLU A 26 -22.90 14.16 -6.62
C GLU A 26 -21.83 14.51 -7.67
N TYR A 27 -22.16 14.39 -8.96
CA TYR A 27 -21.26 14.71 -10.08
C TYR A 27 -22.05 15.04 -11.36
N ASP A 28 -21.48 15.93 -12.20
CA ASP A 28 -22.13 16.37 -13.44
C ASP A 28 -21.83 15.48 -14.65
N THR A 29 -20.63 14.90 -14.69
CA THR A 29 -20.16 14.10 -15.82
C THR A 29 -19.44 12.85 -15.33
N SER A 30 -19.43 11.80 -16.15
CA SER A 30 -18.68 10.58 -15.87
C SER A 30 -18.05 10.03 -17.14
N ARG A 31 -16.89 9.40 -16.99
CA ARG A 31 -16.22 8.62 -18.04
C ARG A 31 -15.72 7.32 -17.46
N GLN A 32 -15.69 6.27 -18.26
CA GLN A 32 -15.10 5.00 -17.84
C GLN A 32 -13.58 5.12 -17.79
N ALA A 33 -12.95 4.48 -16.80
CA ALA A 33 -11.51 4.37 -16.72
C ALA A 33 -10.99 3.42 -17.81
N SER A 34 -9.86 3.75 -18.42
CA SER A 34 -9.12 2.85 -19.30
C SER A 34 -8.36 1.81 -18.47
N SER A 35 -8.11 0.64 -19.06
CA SER A 35 -7.20 -0.35 -18.46
C SER A 35 -5.80 0.22 -18.32
N THR A 36 -5.07 -0.25 -17.32
CA THR A 36 -3.64 0.04 -17.17
C THR A 36 -2.88 -0.55 -18.37
N PRO A 37 -1.92 0.16 -18.96
CA PRO A 37 -1.06 -0.39 -20.03
C PRO A 37 -0.29 -1.62 -19.55
N ASP A 38 -0.04 -2.57 -20.46
CA ASP A 38 0.74 -3.79 -20.16
C ASP A 38 2.25 -3.49 -20.03
N GLU A 39 2.75 -2.45 -20.70
CA GLU A 39 4.15 -2.03 -20.61
C GLU A 39 4.36 -1.06 -19.44
N ILE A 40 5.06 -1.53 -18.40
CA ILE A 40 5.53 -0.68 -17.32
C ILE A 40 6.80 0.03 -17.79
N THR A 41 6.76 1.36 -17.86
CA THR A 41 7.98 2.15 -18.05
C THR A 41 8.75 2.17 -16.73
N TYR A 42 9.95 1.61 -16.73
CA TYR A 42 10.84 1.67 -15.56
C TYR A 42 11.25 3.12 -15.29
N ASP A 43 11.31 3.49 -14.00
CA ASP A 43 11.77 4.82 -13.63
C ASP A 43 13.28 4.94 -13.90
N PRO A 44 13.73 5.97 -14.64
CA PRO A 44 15.16 6.24 -14.86
C PRO A 44 15.99 6.32 -13.56
N ARG A 45 15.34 6.64 -12.44
CA ARG A 45 15.99 6.69 -11.12
C ARG A 45 16.27 5.33 -10.52
N GLY A 46 15.73 4.25 -11.08
CA GLY A 46 15.96 2.87 -10.64
C GLY A 46 14.79 2.28 -9.88
N ASN A 47 14.96 1.03 -9.45
CA ASN A 47 13.91 0.25 -8.80
C ASN A 47 14.03 0.31 -7.28
N PHE A 48 12.90 0.45 -6.62
CA PHE A 48 12.80 0.35 -5.17
C PHE A 48 12.60 -1.08 -4.72
N ARG A 49 13.36 -1.48 -3.70
CA ARG A 49 13.07 -2.66 -2.91
C ARG A 49 12.37 -2.26 -1.62
N ILE A 50 11.16 -2.76 -1.42
CA ILE A 50 10.34 -2.46 -0.26
C ILE A 50 10.35 -3.68 0.68
N GLY A 51 10.34 -3.40 1.97
CA GLY A 51 10.23 -4.41 3.01
C GLY A 51 9.63 -3.87 4.29
N ILE A 52 9.46 -4.76 5.25
CA ILE A 52 9.03 -4.42 6.61
C ILE A 52 10.12 -4.84 7.61
N GLU A 53 10.39 -3.98 8.58
CA GLU A 53 11.34 -4.22 9.67
C GLU A 53 10.69 -3.78 10.99
N GLY A 54 10.23 -4.76 11.77
CA GLY A 54 9.44 -4.47 12.98
C GLY A 54 8.14 -3.75 12.63
N ASP A 55 7.99 -2.53 13.15
CA ASP A 55 6.84 -1.64 12.93
C ASP A 55 7.08 -0.58 11.84
N ARG A 56 8.14 -0.75 11.05
CA ARG A 56 8.55 0.22 10.01
C ARG A 56 8.54 -0.37 8.62
N ILE A 57 8.12 0.46 7.68
CA ILE A 57 8.28 0.27 6.25
C ILE A 57 9.69 0.71 5.87
N VAL A 58 10.35 -0.06 5.01
CA VAL A 58 11.70 0.22 4.52
C VAL A 58 11.67 0.24 3.01
N ALA A 59 12.07 1.37 2.40
CA ALA A 59 12.27 1.51 0.96
C ALA A 59 13.76 1.71 0.68
N VAL A 60 14.34 0.83 -0.16
CA VAL A 60 15.76 0.86 -0.50
C VAL A 60 15.95 1.14 -1.99
N ILE A 61 16.82 2.10 -2.29
CA ILE A 61 17.27 2.41 -3.66
C ILE A 61 18.76 2.79 -3.61
N HIS A 62 19.58 2.25 -4.51
CA HIS A 62 21.03 2.55 -4.58
C HIS A 62 21.79 2.46 -3.24
N GLY A 63 21.39 1.55 -2.34
CA GLY A 63 21.98 1.41 -0.99
C GLY A 63 21.53 2.47 0.04
N LYS A 64 20.72 3.46 -0.37
CA LYS A 64 20.02 4.39 0.51
C LYS A 64 18.71 3.75 0.99
N ALA A 65 18.47 3.78 2.30
CA ALA A 65 17.24 3.27 2.90
C ALA A 65 16.44 4.40 3.54
N ILE A 66 15.17 4.52 3.16
CA ILE A 66 14.19 5.40 3.80
C ILE A 66 13.26 4.53 4.64
N LYS A 67 13.14 4.85 5.94
CA LYS A 67 12.32 4.09 6.89
C LYS A 67 11.24 4.99 7.50
N GLY A 68 10.05 4.46 7.68
CA GLY A 68 8.95 5.19 8.31
C GLY A 68 7.83 4.29 8.81
N VAL A 69 7.04 4.78 9.75
CA VAL A 69 5.87 4.03 10.29
C VAL A 69 4.67 4.17 9.36
N ARG A 70 4.52 5.33 8.71
CA ARG A 70 3.42 5.64 7.80
C ARG A 70 3.91 5.62 6.36
N TRP A 71 3.14 4.99 5.48
CA TRP A 71 3.51 4.89 4.06
C TRP A 71 3.59 6.25 3.39
N GLN A 72 2.74 7.21 3.79
CA GLN A 72 2.72 8.55 3.20
C GLN A 72 4.01 9.31 3.49
N ASP A 73 4.58 9.14 4.67
CA ASP A 73 5.80 9.84 5.09
C ASP A 73 6.99 9.31 4.28
N VAL A 74 7.06 7.99 4.06
CA VAL A 74 8.07 7.36 3.20
C VAL A 74 7.93 7.82 1.75
N LEU A 75 6.72 7.76 1.18
CA LEU A 75 6.48 8.20 -0.21
C LEU A 75 6.80 9.69 -0.39
N SER A 76 6.35 10.54 0.53
CA SER A 76 6.60 11.98 0.46
C SER A 76 8.08 12.31 0.53
N THR A 77 8.85 11.56 1.32
CA THR A 77 10.31 11.72 1.40
C THR A 77 10.96 11.33 0.06
N LEU A 78 10.58 10.18 -0.50
CA LEU A 78 11.10 9.70 -1.79
C LEU A 78 10.85 10.69 -2.94
N ILE A 79 9.65 11.26 -3.00
CA ILE A 79 9.30 12.29 -3.98
C ILE A 79 10.11 13.57 -3.74
N SER A 80 10.22 14.02 -2.48
CA SER A 80 10.94 15.26 -2.13
C SER A 80 12.45 15.15 -2.41
N ASP A 81 13.02 13.98 -2.24
CA ASP A 81 14.43 13.69 -2.53
C ASP A 81 14.71 13.55 -4.04
N GLY A 82 13.67 13.52 -4.87
CA GLY A 82 13.80 13.35 -6.32
C GLY A 82 14.19 11.93 -6.74
N ASP A 83 13.94 10.94 -5.87
CA ASP A 83 14.24 9.53 -6.11
C ASP A 83 13.17 8.87 -7.02
N VAL A 84 12.06 9.56 -7.32
CA VAL A 84 11.01 9.15 -8.27
C VAL A 84 10.85 10.24 -9.33
N SER A 85 10.85 9.87 -10.60
CA SER A 85 10.70 10.79 -11.73
C SER A 85 9.43 10.58 -12.55
N LEU A 86 8.83 9.38 -12.52
CA LEU A 86 7.59 9.07 -13.22
C LEU A 86 6.39 9.03 -12.28
N LEU A 87 5.29 9.70 -12.66
CA LEU A 87 4.05 9.71 -11.86
C LEU A 87 3.43 8.30 -11.73
N ASP A 88 3.50 7.50 -12.79
CA ASP A 88 3.01 6.12 -12.75
C ASP A 88 3.82 5.28 -11.76
N HIS A 89 5.13 5.50 -11.68
CA HIS A 89 5.99 4.85 -10.69
C HIS A 89 5.67 5.34 -9.27
N ALA A 90 5.39 6.63 -9.08
CA ALA A 90 4.95 7.15 -7.79
C ALA A 90 3.63 6.50 -7.33
N GLY A 91 2.69 6.30 -8.25
CA GLY A 91 1.42 5.60 -7.98
C GLY A 91 1.63 4.13 -7.60
N TYR A 92 2.49 3.43 -8.34
CA TYR A 92 2.90 2.06 -8.03
C TYR A 92 3.55 1.96 -6.64
N LEU A 93 4.55 2.81 -6.38
CA LEU A 93 5.28 2.84 -5.12
C LEU A 93 4.36 3.13 -3.93
N GLY A 94 3.42 4.07 -4.08
CA GLY A 94 2.41 4.34 -3.05
C GLY A 94 1.55 3.12 -2.72
N ARG A 95 1.16 2.33 -3.73
CA ARG A 95 0.40 1.09 -3.54
C ARG A 95 1.18 0.05 -2.72
N GLU A 96 2.44 -0.17 -3.05
CA GLU A 96 3.28 -1.14 -2.36
C GLU A 96 3.64 -0.70 -0.93
N LEU A 97 3.95 0.58 -0.73
CA LEU A 97 4.20 1.12 0.62
C LEU A 97 2.94 1.02 1.50
N TYR A 98 1.75 1.27 0.93
CA TYR A 98 0.50 1.09 1.66
C TYR A 98 0.27 -0.38 2.03
N LYS A 99 0.54 -1.31 1.11
CA LYS A 99 0.50 -2.76 1.40
C LYS A 99 1.43 -3.15 2.55
N ALA A 100 2.64 -2.60 2.59
CA ALA A 100 3.57 -2.82 3.70
C ALA A 100 3.01 -2.29 5.03
N GLU A 101 2.37 -1.11 5.04
CA GLU A 101 1.71 -0.61 6.25
C GLU A 101 0.56 -1.52 6.70
N LEU A 102 -0.28 -2.01 5.76
CA LEU A 102 -1.35 -2.94 6.08
C LEU A 102 -0.81 -4.27 6.64
N ALA A 103 0.30 -4.76 6.09
CA ALA A 103 0.96 -5.96 6.59
C ALA A 103 1.40 -5.79 8.06
N ILE A 104 2.04 -4.66 8.38
CA ILE A 104 2.40 -4.32 9.77
C ILE A 104 1.15 -4.23 10.65
N ARG A 105 0.15 -3.45 10.22
CA ARG A 105 -1.09 -3.19 10.97
C ARG A 105 -1.85 -4.47 11.31
N TYR A 106 -1.85 -5.45 10.41
CA TYR A 106 -2.60 -6.69 10.57
C TYR A 106 -1.74 -7.89 10.98
N GLY A 107 -0.45 -7.68 11.27
CA GLY A 107 0.47 -8.75 11.64
C GLY A 107 0.58 -9.82 10.55
N ARG A 108 0.68 -9.40 9.28
CA ARG A 108 0.80 -10.27 8.11
C ARG A 108 2.16 -10.11 7.44
N SER A 109 2.53 -11.11 6.66
CA SER A 109 3.69 -11.02 5.78
C SER A 109 3.45 -9.98 4.69
N PHE A 110 4.51 -9.28 4.32
CA PHE A 110 4.55 -8.42 3.16
C PHE A 110 5.40 -9.09 2.07
N GLU A 111 4.88 -9.08 0.84
CA GLU A 111 5.59 -9.43 -0.38
C GLU A 111 5.28 -8.33 -1.38
N GLN A 112 6.33 -7.79 -2.00
CA GLN A 112 6.20 -6.76 -3.03
C GLN A 112 5.68 -7.41 -4.31
N ASP A 113 4.66 -6.83 -4.94
CA ASP A 113 4.05 -7.41 -6.15
C ASP A 113 4.93 -7.21 -7.39
N GLY A 114 5.29 -8.29 -8.09
CA GLY A 114 5.88 -8.24 -9.44
C GLY A 114 7.35 -8.65 -9.51
N GLU A 115 7.84 -8.87 -10.73
CA GLU A 115 9.26 -9.11 -11.01
C GLU A 115 10.01 -7.76 -10.93
N PHE A 116 10.99 -7.65 -10.01
CA PHE A 116 11.96 -6.55 -9.98
C PHE A 116 13.37 -7.09 -10.15
#